data_AF-A0A8H7PT04-F1
#
_entry.id   AF-A0A8H7PT04-F1
#
_cell.length_a   1.000
_cell.length_b   1.000
_cell.length_c   1.000
_cell.angle_alpha   90.00
_cell.angle_beta   90.00
_cell.angle_gamma   90.00
#
_symmetry.space_group_name_H-M   'P 1'
#
loop_
_entity.id
_entity.type
_entity.pdbx_description
1 polymer ?
#
loop_
_entity_poly.entity_id
_entity_poly.type
_entity_poly.pdbx_seq_one_letter_code
_entity_poly.pdbx_strand_id
1 'polypeptide(L)'
;MAPRIPASLVSSRLLVTRVAATPASLTASRNQSTVHDGHVQKDPQIGEYPNLPHLSAQVRSPFGWDDNQDRRNFEEPVHEQDEVLGVWAPDLHFYSPYKALAQFGAFIGVISAFSYLVYKTNPAPTFIRRTYPYDGLKEELGAREGDIKQRGARTEPAEED
;
A
#
# COMPACT_ATOMS: atom_id res chain seq x y z
N MET A 1 -78.92 23.30 21.65
CA MET A 1 -77.94 22.63 22.52
C MET A 1 -76.79 22.19 21.63
N ALA A 2 -75.56 22.62 21.91
CA ALA A 2 -74.42 22.68 20.95
C ALA A 2 -73.91 21.30 20.46
N PRO A 3 -73.03 21.26 19.43
CA PRO A 3 -71.61 21.37 19.78
C PRO A 3 -70.80 22.36 18.93
N ARG A 4 -69.93 23.11 19.61
CA ARG A 4 -68.84 23.90 19.03
C ARG A 4 -67.64 22.97 18.83
N ILE A 5 -67.08 22.95 17.64
CA ILE A 5 -65.86 22.19 17.32
C ILE A 5 -64.65 23.02 17.78
N PRO A 6 -63.70 22.47 18.56
CA PRO A 6 -62.47 23.18 18.91
C PRO A 6 -61.46 23.09 17.78
N ALA A 7 -61.01 24.25 17.26
CA ALA A 7 -59.87 24.33 16.37
C ALA A 7 -58.57 24.10 17.17
N SER A 8 -57.90 22.97 16.94
CA SER A 8 -56.58 22.68 17.51
C SER A 8 -55.50 23.49 16.80
N LEU A 9 -54.82 24.38 17.52
CA LEU A 9 -53.61 25.07 17.06
C LEU A 9 -52.43 24.09 17.05
N VAL A 10 -51.99 23.66 15.87
CA VAL A 10 -50.73 22.91 15.70
C VAL A 10 -49.59 23.92 15.76
N SER A 11 -48.87 23.96 16.87
CA SER A 11 -47.64 24.75 17.03
C SER A 11 -46.47 23.96 16.42
N SER A 12 -46.13 24.27 15.17
CA SER A 12 -44.94 23.74 14.50
C SER A 12 -43.69 24.48 15.00
N ARG A 13 -42.97 23.89 15.95
CA ARG A 13 -41.63 24.34 16.34
C ARG A 13 -40.61 23.86 15.31
N LEU A 14 -40.11 24.76 14.48
CA LEU A 14 -38.95 24.50 13.62
C LEU A 14 -37.69 24.37 14.49
N LEU A 15 -37.10 23.18 14.50
CA LEU A 15 -35.88 22.88 15.24
C LEU A 15 -34.68 23.17 14.31
N VAL A 16 -34.08 24.36 14.45
CA VAL A 16 -32.87 24.75 13.72
C VAL A 16 -31.67 24.14 14.43
N THR A 17 -31.13 23.04 13.92
CA THR A 17 -29.85 22.48 14.38
C THR A 17 -28.71 23.29 13.77
N ARG A 18 -28.06 24.14 14.58
CA ARG A 18 -26.76 24.72 14.22
C ARG A 18 -25.69 23.64 14.36
N VAL A 19 -25.15 23.17 13.23
CA VAL A 19 -23.94 22.36 13.23
C VAL A 19 -22.76 23.29 13.55
N ALA A 20 -22.20 23.15 14.75
CA ALA A 20 -20.94 23.79 15.10
C ALA A 20 -19.81 23.09 14.33
N ALA A 21 -19.35 23.69 13.23
CA ALA A 21 -18.14 23.25 12.56
C ALA A 21 -16.93 23.64 13.43
N THR A 22 -16.41 22.71 14.21
CA THR A 22 -15.12 22.89 14.87
C THR A 22 -14.04 22.96 13.78
N PRO A 23 -13.18 24.00 13.74
CA PRO A 23 -12.03 23.96 12.85
C PRO A 23 -11.12 22.83 13.33
N ALA A 24 -11.00 21.78 12.51
CA ALA A 24 -9.97 20.78 12.71
C ALA A 24 -8.63 21.51 12.64
N SER A 25 -8.04 21.79 13.80
CA SER A 25 -6.66 22.23 13.87
C SER A 25 -5.82 21.03 13.48
N LEU A 26 -5.56 20.91 12.18
CA LEU A 26 -4.56 20.01 11.64
C LEU A 26 -3.19 20.61 12.01
N THR A 27 -2.81 20.52 13.28
CA THR A 27 -1.41 20.56 13.63
C THR A 27 -0.84 19.29 13.01
N ALA A 28 -0.31 19.42 11.80
CA ALA A 28 0.42 18.37 11.14
C ALA A 28 1.68 18.12 11.96
N SER A 29 1.56 17.33 13.02
CA SER A 29 2.66 16.58 13.57
C SER A 29 3.22 15.78 12.40
N ARG A 30 4.39 16.21 11.91
CA ARG A 30 5.14 15.46 10.91
C ARG A 30 5.60 14.20 11.64
N ASN A 31 4.77 13.16 11.64
CA ASN A 31 5.19 11.84 12.05
C ASN A 31 6.17 11.37 10.98
N GLN A 32 7.44 11.76 11.08
CA GLN A 32 8.50 11.29 10.20
C GLN A 32 8.68 9.79 10.46
N SER A 33 8.71 8.98 9.40
CA SER A 33 8.81 7.52 9.54
C SER A 33 10.16 7.06 10.05
N THR A 34 11.22 7.72 9.59
CA THR A 34 12.59 7.21 9.68
C THR A 34 13.60 8.29 10.03
N VAL A 35 13.23 9.57 9.91
CA VAL A 35 14.09 10.66 10.34
C VAL A 35 14.11 10.64 11.86
N HIS A 36 15.29 10.39 12.40
CA HIS A 36 15.51 10.16 13.80
C HIS A 36 15.76 11.51 14.48
N ASP A 37 15.17 11.74 15.66
CA ASP A 37 15.09 13.06 16.33
C ASP A 37 16.42 13.59 16.89
N GLY A 38 17.56 12.97 16.54
CA GLY A 38 18.87 13.29 17.10
C GLY A 38 18.98 13.03 18.60
N HIS A 39 18.14 12.15 19.13
CA HIS A 39 18.28 11.70 20.50
C HIS A 39 19.55 10.87 20.65
N VAL A 40 20.22 11.07 21.79
CA VAL A 40 21.44 10.34 22.15
C VAL A 40 21.01 9.08 22.89
N GLN A 41 21.00 7.95 22.19
CA GLN A 41 20.67 6.66 22.80
C GLN A 41 21.93 6.06 23.42
N LYS A 42 21.92 5.76 24.71
CA LYS A 42 23.09 5.16 25.37
C LYS A 42 23.13 3.65 25.13
N ASP A 43 24.03 3.21 24.25
CA ASP A 43 24.36 1.80 24.10
C ASP A 43 25.19 1.31 25.31
N PRO A 44 24.72 0.29 26.06
CA PRO A 44 25.50 -0.32 27.14
C PRO A 44 26.85 -0.92 26.70
N GLN A 45 27.02 -1.26 25.40
CA GLN A 45 28.22 -1.93 24.86
C GLN A 45 29.29 -0.96 24.31
N ILE A 46 29.03 0.35 24.30
CA ILE A 46 29.88 1.37 23.65
C ILE A 46 31.25 1.60 24.33
N GLY A 47 31.41 1.19 25.59
CA GLY A 47 32.64 1.41 26.34
C GLY A 47 32.99 2.89 26.53
N GLU A 48 34.19 3.29 26.11
CA GLU A 48 34.71 4.67 26.19
C GLU A 48 34.48 5.50 24.92
N TYR A 49 33.87 4.91 23.88
CA TYR A 49 33.61 5.63 22.64
C TYR A 49 32.57 6.75 22.86
N PRO A 50 32.71 7.93 22.24
CA PRO A 50 31.74 9.01 22.41
C PRO A 50 30.35 8.58 21.95
N ASN A 51 29.33 8.97 22.71
CA ASN A 51 27.95 8.68 22.35
C ASN A 51 27.38 9.83 21.51
N LEU A 52 27.17 9.57 20.21
CA LEU A 52 26.72 10.58 19.26
C LEU A 52 25.19 10.64 19.16
N PRO A 53 24.63 11.78 18.70
CA PRO A 53 23.20 11.85 18.40
C PRO A 53 22.89 10.98 17.18
N HIS A 54 21.83 10.19 17.30
CA HIS A 54 21.36 9.30 16.25
C HIS A 54 20.69 10.12 15.14
N LEU A 55 21.53 10.64 14.24
CA LEU A 55 21.19 11.45 13.08
C LEU A 55 21.88 10.87 11.84
N SER A 56 21.11 10.62 10.79
CA SER A 56 21.68 10.16 9.53
C SER A 56 22.36 11.28 8.76
N ALA A 57 23.47 10.94 8.10
CA ALA A 57 24.18 11.81 7.19
C ALA A 57 23.29 12.29 6.02
N GLN A 58 22.25 11.54 5.64
CA GLN A 58 21.31 11.94 4.58
C GLN A 58 20.54 13.24 4.87
N VAL A 59 20.39 13.61 6.15
CA VAL A 59 19.72 14.87 6.56
C VAL A 59 20.65 16.08 6.46
N ARG A 60 21.96 15.85 6.44
CA ARG A 60 22.97 16.92 6.32
C ARG A 60 22.87 17.66 5.00
N SER A 61 23.43 18.87 4.93
CA SER A 61 23.50 19.63 3.68
C SER A 61 24.20 18.82 2.58
N PRO A 62 23.78 18.94 1.31
CA PRO A 62 24.39 18.18 0.22
C PRO A 62 25.85 18.56 -0.08
N PHE A 63 26.30 19.75 0.34
CA PHE A 63 27.62 20.30 0.02
C PHE A 63 28.28 20.91 1.26
N GLY A 64 29.60 21.09 1.19
CA GLY A 64 30.39 21.77 2.21
C GLY A 64 31.17 20.83 3.13
N TRP A 65 31.47 19.62 2.66
CA TRP A 65 32.17 18.58 3.41
C TRP A 65 33.51 18.26 2.74
N ASP A 66 34.48 17.81 3.54
CA ASP A 66 35.75 17.30 2.99
C ASP A 66 35.49 16.07 2.11
N ASP A 67 34.68 15.13 2.59
CA ASP A 67 34.07 14.08 1.79
C ASP A 67 32.61 14.44 1.46
N ASN A 68 32.41 14.96 0.25
CA ASN A 68 31.08 15.34 -0.22
C ASN A 68 30.17 14.13 -0.51
N GLN A 69 30.70 12.93 -0.75
CA GLN A 69 29.87 11.76 -1.02
C GLN A 69 29.23 11.24 0.27
N ASP A 70 30.02 11.16 1.34
CA ASP A 70 29.57 10.66 2.64
C ASP A 70 29.04 11.78 3.56
N ARG A 71 29.16 13.04 3.14
CA ARG A 71 28.75 14.25 3.89
C ARG A 71 29.42 14.32 5.27
N ARG A 72 30.73 14.10 5.29
CA ARG A 72 31.56 14.01 6.50
C ARG A 72 32.85 14.82 6.35
N ASN A 73 33.32 15.38 7.46
CA ASN A 73 34.63 16.05 7.52
C ASN A 73 35.71 15.11 8.06
N PHE A 74 36.97 15.41 7.78
CA PHE A 74 38.07 14.67 8.43
C PHE A 74 38.06 14.90 9.94
N GLU A 75 38.51 13.89 10.69
CA GLU A 75 38.62 13.92 12.16
C GLU A 75 37.28 14.04 12.92
N GLU A 76 36.14 14.03 12.21
CA GLU A 76 34.82 13.96 12.82
C GLU A 76 34.61 12.58 13.47
N PRO A 77 34.16 12.50 14.74
CA PRO A 77 33.82 11.22 15.36
C PRO A 77 32.66 10.55 14.60
N VAL A 78 32.81 9.26 14.34
CA VAL A 78 31.86 8.46 13.57
C VAL A 78 30.81 7.87 14.51
N HIS A 79 29.53 7.83 14.12
CA HIS A 79 28.52 7.21 14.97
C HIS A 79 28.76 5.70 15.11
N GLU A 80 28.48 5.11 16.27
CA GLU A 80 28.66 3.66 16.48
C GLU A 80 27.81 2.79 15.52
N GLN A 81 26.76 3.36 14.93
CA GLN A 81 25.87 2.74 13.94
C GLN A 81 25.98 3.43 12.57
N ASP A 82 27.18 3.84 12.17
CA ASP A 82 27.43 4.54 10.91
C ASP A 82 26.89 3.81 9.68
N GLU A 83 26.93 2.48 9.66
CA GLU A 83 26.41 1.66 8.55
C GLU A 83 24.90 1.87 8.30
N VAL A 84 24.14 2.18 9.36
CA VAL A 84 22.69 2.42 9.28
C VAL A 84 22.40 3.91 9.08
N LEU A 85 23.30 4.78 9.53
CA LEU A 85 23.14 6.24 9.50
C LEU A 85 23.86 6.93 8.34
N GLY A 86 24.70 6.22 7.62
CA GLY A 86 25.46 6.72 6.49
C GLY A 86 24.59 7.08 5.30
N VAL A 87 25.19 7.76 4.32
CA VAL A 87 24.49 8.15 3.09
C VAL A 87 24.06 6.92 2.28
N TRP A 88 24.81 5.83 2.39
CA TRP A 88 24.59 4.56 1.70
C TRP A 88 23.47 3.69 2.29
N ALA A 89 22.91 4.10 3.43
CA ALA A 89 21.78 3.42 4.04
C ALA A 89 20.48 3.62 3.24
N PRO A 90 19.41 2.86 3.55
CA PRO A 90 18.09 3.12 2.97
C PRO A 90 17.64 4.56 3.16
N ASP A 91 16.95 5.11 2.15
CA ASP A 91 16.60 6.53 2.11
C ASP A 91 15.55 6.93 3.16
N LEU A 92 15.73 8.13 3.71
CA LEU A 92 14.85 8.71 4.73
C LEU A 92 13.64 9.40 4.14
N HIS A 93 12.47 9.12 4.73
CA HIS A 93 11.21 9.64 4.23
C HIS A 93 10.49 10.45 5.31
N PHE A 94 10.15 11.69 4.97
CA PHE A 94 9.39 12.59 5.84
C PHE A 94 7.89 12.27 5.92
N TYR A 95 7.42 11.34 5.08
CA TYR A 95 6.05 10.86 5.11
C TYR A 95 5.84 9.89 6.28
N SER A 96 4.59 9.67 6.71
CA SER A 96 4.28 8.73 7.79
C SER A 96 4.19 7.30 7.26
N PRO A 97 4.79 6.30 7.93
CA PRO A 97 4.92 4.96 7.35
C PRO A 97 3.58 4.25 7.40
N TYR A 98 2.81 4.47 8.46
CA TYR A 98 1.45 3.96 8.61
C TYR A 98 0.51 4.49 7.54
N LYS A 99 0.65 5.76 7.15
CA LYS A 99 -0.15 6.34 6.06
C LYS A 99 0.25 5.75 4.71
N ALA A 100 1.56 5.61 4.44
CA ALA A 100 2.05 5.00 3.21
C ALA A 100 1.54 3.56 3.08
N LEU A 101 1.66 2.77 4.14
CA LEU A 101 1.21 1.38 4.16
C LEU A 101 -0.32 1.28 3.99
N ALA A 102 -1.08 2.13 4.68
CA ALA A 102 -2.54 2.16 4.55
C ALA A 102 -2.99 2.51 3.12
N GLN A 103 -2.35 3.50 2.50
CA GLN A 103 -2.65 3.89 1.11
C GLN A 103 -2.27 2.79 0.12
N PHE A 104 -1.10 2.18 0.30
CA PHE A 104 -0.64 1.07 -0.54
C PHE A 104 -1.56 -0.15 -0.42
N GLY A 105 -1.95 -0.50 0.81
CA GLY A 105 -2.91 -1.57 1.06
C GLY A 105 -4.30 -1.28 0.47
N ALA A 106 -4.78 -0.04 0.59
CA ALA A 106 -6.03 0.39 -0.02
C ALA A 106 -5.99 0.29 -1.55
N PHE A 107 -4.88 0.70 -2.18
CA PHE A 107 -4.68 0.58 -3.61
C PHE A 107 -4.76 -0.88 -4.09
N ILE A 108 -4.02 -1.78 -3.44
CA ILE A 108 -4.06 -3.22 -3.76
C ILE A 108 -5.47 -3.78 -3.53
N GLY A 109 -6.12 -3.39 -2.43
CA GLY A 109 -7.47 -3.81 -2.09
C GLY A 109 -8.49 -3.42 -3.16
N VAL A 110 -8.45 -2.18 -3.64
CA VAL A 110 -9.38 -1.70 -4.69
C VAL A 110 -9.16 -2.44 -6.00
N ILE A 111 -7.91 -2.59 -6.44
CA ILE A 111 -7.59 -3.28 -7.70
C ILE A 111 -8.00 -4.75 -7.64
N SER A 112 -7.66 -5.44 -6.55
CA SER A 112 -8.01 -6.86 -6.38
C SER A 112 -9.52 -7.07 -6.30
N ALA A 113 -10.24 -6.23 -5.55
CA ALA A 113 -11.70 -6.28 -5.46
C ALA A 113 -12.37 -6.03 -6.82
N PHE A 114 -11.89 -5.03 -7.56
CA PHE A 114 -12.40 -4.74 -8.91
C PHE A 114 -12.14 -5.89 -9.88
N SER A 115 -10.91 -6.42 -9.89
CA SER A 115 -10.56 -7.58 -10.73
C SER A 115 -11.42 -8.80 -10.41
N TYR A 116 -11.63 -9.08 -9.12
CA TYR A 116 -12.49 -10.16 -8.66
C TYR A 116 -13.95 -9.96 -9.08
N LEU A 117 -14.47 -8.74 -8.96
CA LEU A 117 -15.82 -8.40 -9.37
C LEU A 117 -16.00 -8.62 -10.88
N VAL A 118 -15.08 -8.10 -11.71
CA VAL A 118 -15.09 -8.32 -13.16
C VAL A 118 -15.04 -9.80 -13.48
N TYR A 119 -14.17 -10.57 -12.82
CA TYR A 119 -14.07 -12.02 -13.03
C TYR A 119 -15.39 -12.75 -12.75
N LYS A 120 -16.12 -12.35 -11.69
CA LYS A 120 -17.40 -12.97 -11.32
C LYS A 120 -18.57 -12.53 -12.19
N THR A 121 -18.58 -11.28 -12.64
CA THR A 121 -19.68 -10.73 -13.45
C THR A 121 -19.49 -10.96 -14.94
N ASN A 122 -18.34 -11.48 -15.37
CA ASN A 122 -18.06 -11.70 -16.78
C ASN A 122 -19.00 -12.78 -17.35
N PRO A 123 -19.86 -12.45 -18.34
CA PRO A 123 -20.71 -13.45 -18.96
C PRO A 123 -19.87 -14.50 -19.71
N ALA A 124 -20.45 -15.69 -19.87
CA ALA A 124 -19.86 -16.70 -20.74
C ALA A 124 -19.71 -16.14 -22.17
N PRO A 125 -18.63 -16.48 -22.88
CA PRO A 125 -18.47 -16.05 -24.27
C PRO A 125 -19.66 -16.53 -25.11
N THR A 126 -20.18 -15.65 -25.96
CA THR A 126 -21.32 -15.94 -26.85
C THR A 126 -20.97 -16.91 -27.98
N PHE A 127 -19.68 -17.20 -28.17
CA PHE A 127 -19.21 -18.12 -29.19
C PHE A 127 -18.81 -19.47 -28.58
N ILE A 128 -19.10 -20.54 -29.32
CA ILE A 128 -18.57 -21.87 -29.02
C ILE A 128 -17.06 -21.83 -29.22
N ARG A 129 -16.30 -22.37 -28.28
CA ARG A 129 -14.84 -22.44 -28.42
C ARG A 129 -14.49 -23.35 -29.58
N ARG A 130 -13.51 -22.94 -30.38
CA ARG A 130 -13.00 -23.75 -31.50
C ARG A 130 -12.57 -25.14 -31.02
N THR A 131 -13.09 -26.12 -31.71
CA THR A 131 -12.80 -27.55 -31.58
C THR A 131 -11.93 -27.99 -32.74
N TYR A 132 -11.26 -29.13 -32.55
CA TYR A 132 -10.23 -29.62 -33.44
C TYR A 132 -10.42 -31.12 -33.72
N PRO A 133 -10.32 -31.55 -34.99
CA PRO A 133 -10.44 -32.97 -35.36
C PRO A 133 -9.22 -33.78 -34.88
N TYR A 134 -9.25 -35.10 -35.12
CA TYR A 134 -8.15 -36.02 -34.76
C TYR A 134 -7.77 -35.97 -33.27
N ASP A 135 -8.78 -36.06 -32.41
CA ASP A 135 -8.63 -36.06 -30.95
C ASP A 135 -7.81 -34.85 -30.43
N GLY A 136 -8.00 -33.70 -31.09
CA GLY A 136 -7.36 -32.44 -30.71
C GLY A 136 -5.96 -32.27 -31.30
N LEU A 137 -5.72 -32.75 -32.53
CA LEU A 137 -4.42 -32.65 -33.21
C LEU A 137 -3.26 -33.25 -32.38
N LYS A 138 -3.50 -34.33 -31.65
CA LYS A 138 -2.49 -34.94 -30.76
C LYS A 138 -1.19 -35.28 -31.49
N GLU A 139 -1.28 -35.86 -32.69
CA GLU A 139 -0.11 -36.22 -33.49
C GLU A 139 0.67 -34.99 -33.94
N GLU A 140 -0.02 -33.97 -34.46
CA GLU A 140 0.60 -32.72 -34.95
C GLU A 140 1.22 -31.88 -33.82
N LEU A 141 0.64 -31.97 -32.61
CA LEU A 141 1.17 -31.34 -31.40
C LEU A 141 2.29 -32.17 -30.73
N GLY A 142 2.69 -33.29 -31.35
CA GLY A 142 3.80 -34.12 -30.92
C GLY A 142 3.51 -34.92 -29.66
N ALA A 143 2.23 -35.21 -29.37
CA ALA A 143 1.88 -36.16 -28.32
C ALA A 143 2.42 -37.54 -28.66
N ARG A 144 3.10 -38.17 -27.71
CA ARG A 144 3.62 -39.54 -27.85
C ARG A 144 2.87 -40.49 -26.94
N GLU A 145 2.83 -41.75 -27.33
CA GLU A 145 2.30 -42.82 -26.48
C GLU A 145 3.14 -42.90 -25.19
N GLY A 146 2.48 -42.74 -24.04
CA GLY A 146 3.13 -42.70 -22.72
C GLY A 146 3.38 -41.32 -22.11
N ASP A 147 2.99 -40.22 -22.78
CA ASP A 147 3.11 -38.88 -22.20
C ASP A 147 2.13 -38.67 -21.02
N ILE A 148 2.66 -38.22 -19.88
CA ILE A 148 1.89 -38.02 -18.63
C ILE A 148 0.90 -36.85 -18.77
N LYS A 149 1.22 -35.85 -19.61
CA LYS A 149 0.36 -34.68 -19.86
C LYS A 149 -0.28 -34.80 -21.24
N GLN A 150 -1.59 -34.64 -21.30
CA GLN A 150 -2.30 -34.56 -22.58
C GLN A 150 -1.85 -33.31 -23.34
N ARG A 151 -1.21 -33.49 -24.49
CA ARG A 151 -0.76 -32.42 -25.40
C ARG A 151 -1.74 -32.18 -26.56
N GLY A 152 -3.04 -32.35 -26.30
CA GLY A 152 -4.09 -32.16 -27.29
C GLY A 152 -4.79 -30.81 -27.15
N ALA A 153 -5.21 -30.25 -28.28
CA ALA A 153 -6.19 -29.17 -28.33
C ALA A 153 -7.59 -29.68 -27.93
N ARG A 154 -8.57 -28.78 -27.84
CA ARG A 154 -9.95 -29.13 -27.47
C ARG A 154 -10.61 -30.00 -28.55
N THR A 155 -11.14 -31.14 -28.16
CA THR A 155 -11.97 -32.03 -28.99
C THR A 155 -13.45 -31.67 -28.93
N GLU A 156 -14.20 -32.11 -29.93
CA GLU A 156 -15.67 -32.18 -29.82
C GLU A 156 -16.05 -33.12 -28.66
N PRO A 157 -17.17 -32.87 -27.96
CA PRO A 157 -17.71 -33.85 -27.02
C PRO A 157 -18.02 -35.14 -27.79
N ALA A 158 -17.60 -36.30 -27.26
CA ALA A 158 -17.95 -37.58 -27.85
C ALA A 158 -19.48 -37.72 -27.84
N GLU A 159 -20.09 -38.00 -29.00
CA GLU A 159 -21.50 -38.37 -29.07
C GLU A 159 -21.68 -39.67 -28.28
N GLU A 160 -22.37 -39.62 -27.14
CA GLU A 160 -22.77 -40.81 -26.37
C GLU A 160 -23.98 -41.43 -27.09
N ASP A 161 -23.75 -42.52 -27.82
CA ASP A 161 -24.78 -43.40 -28.41
C ASP A 161 -25.44 -44.32 -27.36
#